data_AF-A0A7G6YRS8-F1
#
_entry.id   AF-A0A7G6YRS8-F1
#
_cell.length_a   1.000
_cell.length_b   1.000
_cell.length_c   1.000
_cell.angle_alpha   90.00
_cell.angle_beta   90.00
_cell.angle_gamma   90.00
#
_symmetry.space_group_name_H-M   'P 1'
#
loop_
_entity.id
_entity.type
_entity.pdbx_description
1 polymer ?
#
loop_
_entity_poly.entity_id
_entity_poly.type
_entity_poly.pdbx_seq_one_letter_code
_entity_poly.pdbx_strand_id
1 'polypeptide(L)'
;MSFTRYCLGVTVGLLFSAGTAQAQLITDLPQATAARDTLFQQADMLRERVQQTTPKFTTSRKGLAQQRHVVKGRTVELTSNIASTTPLSVAAKSSKWRHRTIHWYNGTTEERFKLKQAGRTVLREKRINGVVTWLQLQPLLYKKSHSGSYLREGYLVLDGKFYLLPKASQ
;
A
#
# COMPACT_ATOMS: atom_id res chain seq x y z
N MET A 1 55.53 26.72 49.93
CA MET A 1 54.74 25.51 49.62
C MET A 1 53.28 25.77 50.00
N SER A 2 52.39 25.90 49.02
CA SER A 2 50.96 25.55 49.11
C SER A 2 50.30 25.86 47.76
N PHE A 3 49.92 24.81 47.03
CA PHE A 3 49.15 24.89 45.79
C PHE A 3 47.69 24.61 46.13
N THR A 4 46.81 25.59 45.93
CA THR A 4 45.37 25.42 46.07
C THR A 4 44.79 24.89 44.75
N ARG A 5 44.28 23.66 44.78
CA ARG A 5 43.59 23.00 43.65
C ARG A 5 42.14 23.49 43.61
N TYR A 6 41.68 24.00 42.46
CA TYR A 6 40.25 24.20 42.18
C TYR A 6 39.79 23.07 41.26
N CYS A 7 38.79 22.31 41.74
CA CYS A 7 38.19 21.18 41.04
C CYS A 7 37.27 21.65 39.90
N LEU A 8 37.41 20.97 38.77
CA LEU A 8 36.49 20.97 37.64
C LEU A 8 35.08 20.54 38.06
N GLY A 9 34.08 21.32 37.67
CA GLY A 9 32.68 20.92 37.66
C GLY A 9 32.07 21.24 36.30
N VAL A 10 32.27 20.36 35.31
CA VAL A 10 31.59 20.46 34.01
C VAL A 10 30.31 19.64 34.10
N THR A 11 29.18 20.29 34.36
CA THR A 11 27.84 19.70 34.24
C THR A 11 27.44 19.63 32.76
N VAL A 12 27.57 18.46 32.15
CA VAL A 12 26.97 18.15 30.84
C VAL A 12 25.51 17.76 31.07
N GLY A 13 24.60 18.72 30.94
CA GLY A 13 23.16 18.48 30.88
C GLY A 13 22.74 18.15 29.45
N LEU A 14 22.74 16.87 29.07
CA LEU A 14 22.06 16.39 27.86
C LEU A 14 20.61 16.03 28.21
N LEU A 15 19.72 17.01 28.12
CA LEU A 15 18.29 16.78 28.08
C LEU A 15 17.93 16.22 26.70
N PHE A 16 17.90 14.89 26.59
CA PHE A 16 17.25 14.20 25.48
C PHE A 16 15.73 14.36 25.63
N SER A 17 15.17 15.41 25.04
CA SER A 17 13.74 15.48 24.77
C SER A 17 13.43 14.55 23.58
N ALA A 18 13.23 13.27 23.89
CA ALA A 18 12.59 12.34 22.99
C ALA A 18 11.13 12.79 22.82
N GLY A 19 10.88 13.66 21.85
CA GLY A 19 9.53 14.01 21.42
C GLY A 19 8.85 12.77 20.87
N THR A 20 8.08 12.07 21.70
CA THR A 20 7.11 11.09 21.26
C THR A 20 6.05 11.84 20.47
N ALA A 21 6.24 11.95 19.15
CA ALA A 21 5.20 12.44 18.26
C ALA A 21 4.02 11.46 18.36
N GLN A 22 3.05 11.80 19.20
CA GLN A 22 1.79 11.06 19.28
C GLN A 22 1.12 11.22 17.92
N ALA A 23 0.98 10.10 17.20
CA ALA A 23 0.25 10.09 15.94
C ALA A 23 -1.21 10.49 16.25
N GLN A 24 -1.60 11.70 15.85
CA GLN A 24 -2.94 12.22 16.13
C GLN A 24 -3.97 11.44 15.32
N LEU A 25 -4.96 10.87 16.00
CA LEU A 25 -6.09 10.19 15.38
C LEU A 25 -7.10 11.26 14.91
N ILE A 26 -7.36 11.30 13.61
CA ILE A 26 -8.34 12.20 13.00
C ILE A 26 -9.69 11.47 12.97
N THR A 27 -10.66 12.01 13.72
CA THR A 27 -12.03 11.47 13.80
C THR A 27 -13.04 12.31 13.02
N ASP A 28 -12.61 13.40 12.40
CA ASP A 28 -13.48 14.25 11.58
C ASP A 28 -14.02 13.47 10.37
N LEU A 29 -15.34 13.34 10.28
CA LEU A 29 -16.00 12.46 9.32
C LEU A 29 -15.76 12.90 7.86
N PRO A 30 -15.94 14.18 7.48
CA PRO A 30 -15.62 14.64 6.13
C PRO A 30 -14.17 14.37 5.76
N GLN A 31 -13.22 14.67 6.66
CA GLN A 31 -11.80 14.47 6.39
C GLN A 31 -11.42 12.98 6.26
N ALA A 32 -11.93 12.12 7.14
CA ALA A 32 -11.70 10.67 7.09
C ALA A 32 -12.31 10.04 5.84
N THR A 33 -13.49 10.51 5.43
CA THR A 33 -14.16 10.05 4.19
C THR A 33 -13.36 10.44 2.95
N ALA A 34 -12.94 11.70 2.86
CA ALA A 34 -12.10 12.17 1.76
C ALA A 34 -10.77 11.40 1.66
N ALA A 35 -10.15 11.09 2.80
CA ALA A 35 -8.94 10.28 2.85
C ALA A 35 -9.18 8.84 2.35
N ARG A 36 -10.30 8.22 2.73
CA ARG A 36 -10.69 6.89 2.26
C ARG A 36 -10.88 6.87 0.75
N ASP A 37 -11.63 7.84 0.24
CA ASP A 37 -11.99 7.91 -1.17
C ASP A 37 -10.73 8.20 -2.03
N THR A 38 -9.81 9.03 -1.53
CA THR A 38 -8.49 9.24 -2.15
C THR A 38 -7.70 7.94 -2.27
N LEU A 39 -7.67 7.14 -1.19
CA LEU A 39 -6.97 5.86 -1.18
C LEU A 39 -7.60 4.87 -2.18
N PHE A 40 -8.94 4.82 -2.23
CA PHE A 40 -9.69 3.93 -3.12
C PHE A 40 -9.50 4.32 -4.59
N GLN A 41 -9.65 5.61 -4.90
CA GLN A 41 -9.45 6.14 -6.24
C GLN A 41 -8.04 5.79 -6.76
N GLN A 42 -7.00 5.95 -5.93
CA GLN A 42 -5.64 5.61 -6.35
C GLN A 42 -5.46 4.10 -6.58
N ALA A 43 -6.06 3.26 -5.73
CA ALA A 43 -6.03 1.81 -5.91
C ALA A 43 -6.72 1.37 -7.21
N ASP A 44 -7.89 1.95 -7.52
CA ASP A 44 -8.65 1.63 -8.73
C ASP A 44 -7.91 2.10 -9.99
N MET A 45 -7.37 3.33 -10.01
CA MET A 45 -6.52 3.81 -11.11
C MET A 45 -5.33 2.86 -11.39
N LEU A 46 -4.67 2.37 -10.34
CA LEU A 46 -3.55 1.43 -10.48
C LEU A 46 -4.01 0.10 -11.04
N ARG A 47 -5.13 -0.42 -10.56
CA ARG A 47 -5.72 -1.66 -11.06
C ARG A 47 -6.07 -1.54 -12.54
N GLU A 48 -6.80 -0.50 -12.93
CA GLU A 48 -7.21 -0.27 -14.31
C GLU A 48 -6.01 -0.17 -15.24
N ARG A 49 -5.02 0.66 -14.86
CA ARG A 49 -3.79 0.82 -15.63
C ARG A 49 -3.11 -0.51 -15.92
N VAL A 50 -2.90 -1.35 -14.91
CA VAL A 50 -2.19 -2.62 -15.12
C VAL A 50 -3.04 -3.63 -15.88
N GLN A 51 -4.37 -3.58 -15.74
CA GLN A 51 -5.27 -4.45 -16.49
C GLN A 51 -5.38 -4.07 -17.96
N GLN A 52 -5.25 -2.79 -18.31
CA GLN A 52 -5.27 -2.30 -19.69
C GLN A 52 -3.94 -2.52 -20.41
N THR A 53 -2.82 -2.37 -19.70
CA THR A 53 -1.46 -2.40 -20.30
C THR A 53 -0.84 -3.79 -20.37
N THR A 54 -1.48 -4.83 -19.82
CA THR A 54 -0.90 -6.17 -19.77
C THR A 54 -1.71 -7.20 -20.55
N PRO A 55 -1.04 -8.12 -21.27
CA PRO A 55 -1.70 -9.31 -21.78
C PRO A 55 -2.20 -10.15 -20.59
N LYS A 56 -3.46 -10.61 -20.69
CA LYS A 56 -4.15 -11.32 -19.62
C LYS A 56 -4.04 -12.83 -19.86
N PHE A 57 -3.72 -13.56 -18.79
CA PHE A 57 -3.82 -15.01 -18.76
C PHE A 57 -4.80 -15.43 -17.68
N THR A 58 -5.79 -16.24 -18.05
CA THR A 58 -6.84 -16.70 -17.16
C THR A 58 -6.66 -18.19 -16.86
N THR A 59 -6.89 -18.56 -15.61
CA THR A 59 -6.95 -19.96 -15.18
C THR A 59 -8.16 -20.13 -14.29
N SER A 60 -9.01 -21.10 -14.63
CA SER A 60 -10.17 -21.46 -13.84
C SER A 60 -9.99 -22.88 -13.32
N ARG A 61 -10.34 -23.12 -12.06
CA ARG A 61 -10.43 -24.45 -11.49
C ARG A 61 -11.72 -24.56 -10.69
N LYS A 62 -12.51 -25.59 -10.99
CA LYS A 62 -13.66 -25.99 -10.18
C LYS A 62 -13.20 -27.05 -9.17
N GLY A 63 -13.63 -26.94 -7.93
CA GLY A 63 -13.48 -27.96 -6.89
C GLY A 63 -14.80 -28.16 -6.16
N LEU A 64 -14.90 -29.26 -5.40
CA LEU A 64 -16.12 -29.71 -4.71
C LEU A 64 -16.80 -28.66 -3.79
N ALA A 65 -16.05 -27.65 -3.34
CA ALA A 65 -16.51 -26.65 -2.37
C ALA A 65 -16.24 -25.18 -2.80
N GLN A 66 -15.70 -24.96 -4.00
CA GLN A 66 -15.49 -23.60 -4.52
C GLN A 66 -15.20 -23.57 -6.03
N GLN A 67 -15.66 -22.52 -6.71
CA GLN A 67 -15.20 -22.17 -8.05
C GLN A 67 -14.18 -21.05 -7.95
N ARG A 68 -12.98 -21.28 -8.47
CA ARG A 68 -11.88 -20.30 -8.42
C ARG A 68 -11.47 -19.86 -9.81
N HIS A 69 -11.54 -18.56 -10.03
CA HIS A 69 -11.02 -17.89 -11.22
C HIS A 69 -9.78 -17.06 -10.86
N VAL A 70 -8.70 -17.21 -11.63
CA VAL A 70 -7.46 -16.45 -11.41
C VAL A 70 -7.02 -15.84 -12.73
N VAL A 71 -7.01 -14.52 -12.77
CA VAL A 71 -6.43 -13.72 -13.86
C VAL A 71 -5.07 -13.23 -13.42
N LYS A 72 -4.06 -13.37 -14.28
CA LYS A 72 -2.71 -12.85 -14.06
C LYS A 72 -2.29 -12.05 -15.27
N GLY A 73 -1.43 -11.06 -15.05
CA GLY A 73 -0.78 -10.32 -16.12
C GLY A 73 0.63 -9.92 -15.70
N ARG A 74 1.48 -9.72 -16.70
CA ARG A 74 2.85 -9.23 -16.52
C ARG A 74 3.11 -8.19 -17.60
N THR A 75 3.69 -7.07 -17.19
CA THR A 75 4.30 -6.10 -18.10
C THR A 75 5.76 -5.91 -17.72
N VAL A 76 6.58 -5.58 -18.72
CA VAL A 76 7.97 -5.19 -18.56
C VAL A 76 8.05 -3.78 -19.10
N GLU A 77 8.15 -2.81 -18.20
CA GLU A 77 8.42 -1.42 -18.57
C GLU A 77 9.94 -1.31 -18.78
N LEU A 78 10.37 -1.13 -20.03
CA LEU A 78 11.73 -0.69 -20.31
C LEU A 78 11.82 0.79 -19.95
N THR A 79 12.55 1.11 -18.89
CA THR A 79 12.92 2.51 -18.63
C THR A 79 14.15 2.82 -19.46
N SER A 80 13.98 3.48 -20.60
CA SER A 80 15.09 4.12 -21.30
C SER A 80 15.47 5.38 -20.52
N ASN A 81 16.55 5.34 -19.74
CA ASN A 81 17.21 6.57 -19.32
C ASN A 81 17.89 7.15 -20.56
N ILE A 82 17.36 8.25 -21.11
CA ILE A 82 17.88 8.93 -22.31
C ILE A 82 19.13 9.77 -21.96
N ALA A 83 20.06 9.23 -21.18
CA ALA A 83 21.25 9.95 -20.73
C ALA A 83 22.46 9.06 -20.39
N SER A 84 22.60 7.90 -21.03
CA SER A 84 23.81 7.10 -20.86
C SER A 84 24.21 6.42 -22.17
N THR A 85 25.27 6.96 -22.78
CA THR A 85 26.05 6.45 -23.93
C THR A 85 26.83 5.18 -23.58
N THR A 86 26.20 4.22 -22.90
CA THR A 86 26.80 2.94 -22.53
C THR A 86 25.80 1.82 -22.79
N PRO A 87 26.12 0.84 -23.65
CA PRO A 87 25.25 -0.31 -23.87
C PRO A 87 25.37 -1.25 -22.66
N LEU A 88 24.26 -1.91 -22.30
CA LEU A 88 24.16 -2.99 -21.30
C LEU A 88 24.01 -2.58 -19.82
N SER A 89 22.85 -2.01 -19.48
CA SER A 89 22.13 -2.36 -18.25
C SER A 89 20.70 -1.82 -18.31
N VAL A 90 19.86 -2.42 -19.17
CA VAL A 90 18.42 -2.17 -19.15
C VAL A 90 17.87 -2.85 -17.89
N ALA A 91 17.72 -2.11 -16.80
CA ALA A 91 16.99 -2.59 -15.62
C ALA A 91 15.51 -2.71 -15.99
N ALA A 92 15.14 -3.84 -16.59
CA ALA A 92 13.79 -4.16 -17.02
C ALA A 92 12.86 -4.20 -15.81
N LYS A 93 12.00 -3.17 -15.66
CA LYS A 93 11.09 -3.07 -14.51
C LYS A 93 9.87 -3.92 -14.80
N SER A 94 9.77 -5.08 -14.16
CA SER A 94 8.60 -5.93 -14.32
C SER A 94 7.52 -5.60 -13.30
N SER A 95 6.31 -5.37 -13.80
CA SER A 95 5.09 -5.34 -13.00
C SER A 95 4.35 -6.66 -13.20
N LYS A 96 3.94 -7.30 -12.11
CA LYS A 96 3.22 -8.57 -12.10
C LYS A 96 1.98 -8.41 -11.23
N TRP A 97 0.82 -8.73 -11.77
CA TRP A 97 -0.41 -8.69 -10.99
C TRP A 97 -1.17 -10.00 -11.07
N ARG A 98 -2.04 -10.17 -10.08
CA ARG A 98 -2.91 -11.32 -9.94
C ARG A 98 -4.23 -10.87 -9.34
N HIS A 99 -5.31 -11.18 -10.03
CA HIS A 99 -6.68 -11.10 -9.54
C HIS A 99 -7.20 -12.52 -9.31
N ARG A 100 -7.64 -12.84 -8.10
CA ARG A 100 -8.27 -14.12 -7.75
C ARG A 100 -9.69 -13.86 -7.31
N THR A 101 -10.65 -14.49 -7.98
CA THR A 101 -12.06 -14.53 -7.59
C THR A 101 -12.38 -15.95 -7.12
N ILE A 102 -13.03 -16.07 -5.97
CA ILE A 102 -13.52 -17.32 -5.42
C ILE A 102 -15.02 -17.18 -5.20
N HIS A 103 -15.80 -18.05 -5.82
CA HIS A 103 -17.21 -18.21 -5.53
C HIS A 103 -17.38 -19.39 -4.57
N TRP A 104 -17.98 -19.09 -3.43
CA TRP A 104 -18.34 -20.06 -2.40
C TRP A 104 -19.76 -20.58 -2.63
N TYR A 105 -20.08 -21.76 -2.09
CA TYR A 105 -21.42 -22.37 -2.24
C TYR A 105 -22.53 -21.57 -1.55
N ASN A 106 -22.19 -20.79 -0.52
CA ASN A 106 -23.12 -19.89 0.16
C ASN A 106 -23.41 -18.59 -0.63
N GLY A 107 -23.03 -18.53 -1.92
CA GLY A 107 -23.19 -17.36 -2.78
C GLY A 107 -22.18 -16.23 -2.54
N THR A 108 -21.30 -16.34 -1.52
CA THR A 108 -20.29 -15.32 -1.26
C THR A 108 -19.23 -15.33 -2.36
N THR A 109 -18.88 -14.14 -2.85
CA THR A 109 -17.77 -13.94 -3.77
C THR A 109 -16.63 -13.22 -3.07
N GLU A 110 -15.47 -13.87 -2.98
CA GLU A 110 -14.25 -13.27 -2.45
C GLU A 110 -13.29 -12.92 -3.59
N GLU A 111 -12.88 -11.65 -3.66
CA GLU A 111 -11.92 -11.17 -4.63
C GLU A 111 -10.65 -10.71 -3.95
N ARG A 112 -9.50 -11.10 -4.51
CA ARG A 112 -8.19 -10.64 -4.05
C ARG A 112 -7.38 -10.12 -5.22
N PHE A 113 -6.95 -8.88 -5.12
CA PHE A 113 -6.05 -8.27 -6.08
C PHE A 113 -4.67 -8.05 -5.45
N LYS A 114 -3.61 -8.38 -6.19
CA LYS A 114 -2.23 -8.15 -5.78
C LYS A 114 -1.41 -7.67 -6.97
N LEU A 115 -0.76 -6.53 -6.82
CA LEU A 115 0.18 -5.98 -7.79
C LEU A 115 1.57 -5.87 -7.16
N LYS A 116 2.56 -6.42 -7.87
CA LYS A 116 3.97 -6.27 -7.57
C LYS A 116 4.65 -5.45 -8.66
N GLN A 117 5.54 -4.57 -8.26
CA GLN A 117 6.36 -3.76 -9.15
C GLN A 117 7.82 -3.89 -8.71
N ALA A 118 8.71 -4.27 -9.62
CA ALA A 118 10.12 -4.54 -9.32
C ALA A 118 10.31 -5.45 -8.09
N GLY A 119 9.47 -6.49 -7.95
CA GLY A 119 9.51 -7.44 -6.83
C GLY A 119 8.77 -6.98 -5.56
N ARG A 120 8.62 -5.68 -5.33
CA ARG A 120 7.90 -5.10 -4.18
C ARG A 120 6.38 -5.17 -4.41
N THR A 121 5.60 -5.43 -3.36
CA THR A 121 4.13 -5.38 -3.47
C THR A 121 3.65 -3.94 -3.29
N VAL A 122 3.05 -3.36 -4.33
CA VAL A 122 2.58 -1.96 -4.31
C VAL A 122 1.09 -1.84 -3.97
N LEU A 123 0.28 -2.83 -4.34
CA LEU A 123 -1.15 -2.84 -4.05
C LEU A 123 -1.59 -4.24 -3.64
N ARG A 124 -2.36 -4.31 -2.55
CA ARG A 124 -3.10 -5.49 -2.13
C ARG A 124 -4.51 -5.07 -1.75
N GLU A 125 -5.49 -5.84 -2.21
CA GLU A 125 -6.87 -5.54 -1.94
C GLU A 125 -7.66 -6.82 -1.78
N LYS A 126 -8.65 -6.78 -0.89
CA LYS A 126 -9.61 -7.86 -0.67
C LYS A 126 -11.03 -7.28 -0.74
N ARG A 127 -11.85 -7.83 -1.62
CA ARG A 127 -13.30 -7.55 -1.66
C ARG A 127 -14.10 -8.78 -1.25
N ILE A 128 -15.23 -8.56 -0.59
CA ILE A 128 -16.24 -9.59 -0.34
C ILE A 128 -17.55 -9.04 -0.92
N ASN A 129 -18.16 -9.78 -1.83
CA ASN A 129 -19.37 -9.39 -2.55
C ASN A 129 -19.24 -7.98 -3.18
N GLY A 130 -18.09 -7.70 -3.79
CA GLY A 130 -17.78 -6.40 -4.41
C GLY A 130 -17.36 -5.29 -3.43
N VAL A 131 -17.57 -5.46 -2.12
CA VAL A 131 -17.22 -4.44 -1.11
C VAL A 131 -15.77 -4.61 -0.65
N VAL A 132 -14.98 -3.52 -0.70
CA VAL A 132 -13.59 -3.51 -0.20
C VAL A 132 -13.59 -3.73 1.32
N THR A 133 -12.98 -4.85 1.73
CA THR A 133 -12.86 -5.22 3.15
C THR A 133 -11.50 -4.82 3.73
N TRP A 134 -10.49 -4.80 2.86
CA TRP A 134 -9.13 -4.45 3.22
C TRP A 134 -8.37 -3.99 1.99
N LEU A 135 -7.56 -2.95 2.17
CA LEU A 135 -6.74 -2.36 1.12
C LEU A 135 -5.39 -1.96 1.74
N GLN A 136 -4.30 -2.23 1.01
CA GLN A 136 -2.97 -1.77 1.35
C GLN A 136 -2.30 -1.24 0.09
N LEU A 137 -1.85 0.00 0.16
CA LEU A 137 -1.22 0.74 -0.92
C LEU A 137 0.14 1.24 -0.45
N GLN A 138 1.18 0.88 -1.20
CA GLN A 138 2.54 1.38 -0.97
C GLN A 138 2.89 2.41 -2.03
N PRO A 139 3.81 3.35 -1.73
CA PRO A 139 4.20 4.35 -2.69
C PRO A 139 4.86 3.68 -3.91
N LEU A 140 4.57 4.23 -5.09
CA LEU A 140 5.17 3.81 -6.34
C LEU A 140 6.62 4.27 -6.39
N LEU A 141 7.49 3.45 -6.99
CA LEU A 141 8.94 3.72 -7.01
C LEU A 141 9.35 4.94 -7.84
N TYR A 142 8.51 5.39 -8.77
CA TYR A 142 8.89 6.38 -9.78
C TYR A 142 7.92 7.55 -9.90
N LYS A 143 6.88 7.60 -9.06
CA LYS A 143 5.88 8.65 -9.07
C LYS A 143 5.47 8.93 -7.65
N LYS A 144 5.38 10.22 -7.29
CA LYS A 144 4.76 10.63 -6.04
C LYS A 144 3.33 10.10 -6.02
N SER A 145 3.00 9.33 -5.00
CA SER A 145 1.74 8.63 -4.88
C SER A 145 1.42 8.47 -3.41
N HIS A 146 0.14 8.49 -3.06
CA HIS A 146 -0.27 8.23 -1.69
C HIS A 146 0.08 6.82 -1.27
N SER A 147 0.30 6.67 0.02
CA SER A 147 0.53 5.39 0.69
C SER A 147 -0.47 5.25 1.81
N GLY A 148 -0.92 4.03 2.09
CA GLY A 148 -1.93 3.86 3.10
C GLY A 148 -2.48 2.46 3.21
N SER A 149 -3.38 2.31 4.16
CA SER A 149 -4.11 1.09 4.37
C SER A 149 -5.50 1.39 4.88
N TYR A 150 -6.47 0.59 4.46
CA TYR A 150 -7.84 0.68 4.91
C TYR A 150 -8.31 -0.69 5.40
N LEU A 151 -9.07 -0.67 6.49
CA LEU A 151 -9.79 -1.81 7.06
C LEU A 151 -11.27 -1.45 7.14
N ARG A 152 -12.14 -2.40 6.79
CA ARG A 152 -13.60 -2.24 6.84
C ARG A 152 -14.12 -1.76 8.20
N GLU A 153 -13.44 -2.11 9.28
CA GLU A 153 -13.78 -1.71 10.65
C GLU A 153 -13.63 -0.19 10.90
N GLY A 154 -13.24 0.59 9.88
CA GLY A 154 -13.21 2.05 9.93
C GLY A 154 -11.81 2.63 10.11
N TYR A 155 -10.80 1.79 10.37
CA TYR A 155 -9.42 2.23 10.46
C TYR A 155 -8.81 2.50 9.09
N LEU A 156 -8.29 3.71 8.93
CA LEU A 156 -7.62 4.16 7.72
C LEU A 156 -6.29 4.82 8.10
N VAL A 157 -5.26 4.53 7.31
CA VAL A 157 -3.98 5.24 7.35
C VAL A 157 -3.74 5.79 5.95
N LEU A 158 -3.44 7.09 5.86
CA LEU A 158 -3.08 7.74 4.61
C LEU A 158 -1.88 8.66 4.87
N ASP A 159 -0.77 8.41 4.18
CA ASP A 159 0.48 9.17 4.26
C ASP A 159 0.96 9.42 5.70
N GLY A 160 0.85 8.38 6.54
CA GLY A 160 1.27 8.42 7.94
C GLY A 160 0.26 9.05 8.91
N LYS A 161 -0.87 9.58 8.41
CA LYS A 161 -1.98 10.07 9.24
C LYS A 161 -2.99 8.95 9.50
N PHE A 162 -3.48 8.88 10.73
CA PHE A 162 -4.48 7.89 11.16
C PHE A 162 -5.86 8.53 11.16
N TYR A 163 -6.82 7.83 10.58
CA TYR A 163 -8.21 8.24 10.49
C TYR A 163 -9.11 7.13 11.03
N LEU A 164 -10.17 7.55 11.72
CA LEU A 164 -11.23 6.65 12.15
C LEU A 164 -12.53 7.06 11.47
N LEU A 165 -13.08 6.15 10.67
CA LEU A 165 -14.41 6.25 10.11
C LEU A 165 -15.41 5.64 11.10
N PRO A 166 -16.59 6.25 11.29
CA PRO A 166 -17.65 5.62 12.05
C PRO A 166 -18.04 4.31 11.36
N LYS A 167 -18.23 3.28 12.17
CA LYS A 167 -18.71 1.99 11.68
C LYS A 167 -20.10 2.23 11.11
N ALA A 168 -20.27 2.07 9.80
CA ALA A 168 -21.59 2.05 9.21
C ALA A 168 -22.34 0.88 9.87
N SER A 169 -23.35 1.18 10.68
CA SER A 169 -24.33 0.21 11.14
C SER A 169 -24.97 -0.39 9.90
N GLN A 170 -24.61 -1.63 9.59
CA GLN A 170 -25.27 -2.41 8.55
C GLN A 170 -26.49 -3.11 9.12
#